data_AF-A0A8B2XYS4-F1
#
_entry.id   AF-A0A8B2XYS4-F1
#
_cell.length_a   1.000
_cell.length_b   1.000
_cell.length_c   1.000
_cell.angle_alpha   90.00
_cell.angle_beta   90.00
_cell.angle_gamma   90.00
#
_symmetry.space_group_name_H-M   'P 1'
#
loop_
_entity.id
_entity.type
_entity.pdbx_description
1 polymer ?
#
loop_
_entity_poly.entity_id
_entity_poly.type
_entity_poly.pdbx_seq_one_letter_code
_entity_poly.pdbx_strand_id
1 'polypeptide(L)'
;MTAHVSKDPLHGVTLEMMVNALVAKYGWSELGDRIKINCFRKDPSVKSSLKFLRRTPWARAEVEALYLDSLHDEGHKEQEAPVFNPWANSRIIKS
;
A
#
# COMPACT_ATOMS: atom_id res chain seq x y z
N MET A 1 17.72 -22.50 -9.14
CA MET A 1 16.50 -22.11 -8.40
C MET A 1 16.12 -20.71 -8.88
N THR A 2 15.20 -20.61 -9.83
CA THR A 2 14.87 -19.36 -10.54
C THR A 2 13.81 -18.58 -9.77
N ALA A 3 14.19 -17.40 -9.27
CA ALA A 3 13.30 -16.46 -8.61
C ALA A 3 12.35 -15.82 -9.64
N HIS A 4 11.06 -16.13 -9.56
CA HIS A 4 10.03 -15.44 -10.34
C HIS A 4 9.71 -14.10 -9.67
N VAL A 5 10.22 -13.01 -10.24
CA VAL A 5 9.71 -11.66 -10.02
C VAL A 5 8.69 -11.40 -11.11
N SER A 6 7.42 -11.68 -10.83
CA SER A 6 6.31 -11.26 -11.70
C SER A 6 5.91 -9.84 -11.30
N LYS A 7 6.02 -8.95 -12.28
CA LYS A 7 5.88 -7.51 -12.22
C LYS A 7 4.53 -7.15 -12.85
N ASP A 8 3.45 -7.14 -12.06
CA ASP A 8 2.16 -6.60 -12.49
C ASP A 8 1.90 -5.29 -11.71
N PRO A 9 2.02 -4.11 -12.34
CA PRO A 9 2.02 -2.83 -11.61
C PRO A 9 0.64 -2.33 -11.17
N LEU A 10 -0.49 -2.85 -11.69
CA LEU A 10 -1.84 -2.35 -11.34
C LEU A 10 -2.97 -3.41 -11.31
N HIS A 11 -2.68 -4.70 -11.43
CA HIS A 11 -3.70 -5.76 -11.23
C HIS A 11 -3.52 -6.42 -9.86
N GLY A 12 -4.55 -6.39 -9.00
CA GLY A 12 -4.58 -7.22 -7.79
C GLY A 12 -4.26 -6.51 -6.48
N VAL A 13 -4.90 -5.36 -6.20
CA VAL A 13 -4.95 -4.82 -4.83
C VAL A 13 -5.71 -5.82 -3.97
N THR A 14 -4.97 -6.72 -3.35
CA THR A 14 -5.53 -7.69 -2.41
C THR A 14 -5.73 -7.02 -1.06
N LEU A 15 -6.62 -7.60 -0.26
CA LEU A 15 -6.79 -7.19 1.14
C LEU A 15 -5.46 -7.19 1.91
N GLU A 16 -4.53 -8.08 1.53
CA GLU A 16 -3.17 -8.12 2.09
C GLU A 16 -2.38 -6.86 1.75
N MET A 17 -2.49 -6.39 0.52
CA MET A 17 -1.79 -5.19 0.05
C MET A 17 -2.36 -3.94 0.72
N MET A 18 -3.68 -3.83 0.87
CA MET A 18 -4.33 -2.72 1.60
C MET A 18 -3.86 -2.66 3.04
N VAL A 19 -3.85 -3.80 3.74
CA VAL A 19 -3.38 -3.88 5.13
C VAL A 19 -1.90 -3.50 5.21
N ASN A 20 -1.04 -4.02 4.33
CA ASN A 20 0.39 -3.66 4.31
C ASN A 20 0.61 -2.16 4.05
N ALA A 21 -0.13 -1.56 3.11
CA ALA A 21 -0.02 -0.14 2.81
C ALA A 21 -0.46 0.73 3.99
N LEU A 22 -1.57 0.39 4.63
CA LEU A 22 -2.07 1.10 5.81
C LEU A 22 -1.11 0.96 7.01
N VAL A 23 -0.55 -0.23 7.21
CA VAL A 23 0.44 -0.47 8.28
C VAL A 23 1.74 0.30 7.99
N ALA A 24 2.17 0.39 6.72
CA ALA A 24 3.34 1.18 6.35
C ALA A 24 3.12 2.69 6.54
N LYS A 25 1.89 3.19 6.31
CA LYS A 25 1.55 4.62 6.45
C LYS A 25 1.29 5.03 7.91
N TYR A 26 0.49 4.26 8.66
CA TYR A 26 0.02 4.62 10.00
C TYR A 26 0.60 3.76 11.13
N GLY A 27 1.01 2.52 10.83
CA GLY A 27 1.39 1.54 11.84
C GLY A 27 0.19 0.92 12.57
N TRP A 28 0.46 -0.14 13.34
CA TRP A 28 -0.58 -0.94 13.99
C TRP A 28 -1.33 -0.21 15.10
N SER A 29 -0.67 0.68 15.84
CA SER A 29 -1.31 1.42 16.94
C SER A 29 -2.43 2.30 16.42
N GLU A 30 -2.13 3.12 15.40
CA GLU A 30 -3.09 4.07 14.87
C GLU A 30 -4.19 3.39 14.06
N LEU A 31 -3.89 2.27 13.39
CA LEU A 31 -4.90 1.40 12.80
C LEU A 31 -5.91 0.88 13.84
N GLY A 32 -5.44 0.50 15.04
CA GLY A 32 -6.29 0.05 16.15
C GLY A 32 -7.14 1.17 16.77
N ASP A 33 -6.68 2.42 16.68
CA ASP A 33 -7.42 3.58 17.16
C ASP A 33 -8.50 4.03 16.16
N ARG A 34 -8.18 3.99 14.86
CA ARG A 34 -9.13 4.28 13.76
C ARG A 34 -10.18 3.17 13.64
N ILE A 35 -9.72 1.92 13.60
CA ILE A 35 -10.58 0.74 13.51
C ILE A 35 -10.48 0.02 14.86
N LYS A 36 -11.48 0.25 15.72
CA LYS A 36 -11.56 -0.28 17.10
C LYS A 36 -11.76 -1.80 17.15
N ILE A 37 -10.83 -2.55 16.57
CA ILE A 37 -10.79 -4.01 16.58
C ILE A 37 -9.58 -4.51 17.36
N ASN A 38 -9.79 -5.55 18.16
CA ASN A 38 -8.72 -6.16 18.95
C ASN A 38 -7.63 -6.80 18.08
N CYS A 39 -7.92 -7.09 16.80
CA CYS A 39 -6.99 -7.71 15.88
C CYS A 39 -5.68 -6.91 15.74
N PHE A 40 -5.76 -5.58 15.68
CA PHE A 40 -4.58 -4.72 15.55
C PHE A 40 -3.87 -4.42 16.88
N ARG A 41 -4.55 -4.64 18.01
CA ARG A 41 -4.00 -4.35 19.35
C ARG A 41 -3.35 -5.55 20.02
N LYS A 42 -3.91 -6.76 19.82
CA LYS A 42 -3.50 -7.97 20.54
C LYS A 42 -2.51 -8.82 19.74
N ASP A 43 -2.75 -8.99 18.45
CA ASP A 43 -1.93 -9.82 17.56
C ASP A 43 -1.67 -9.06 16.25
N PRO A 44 -0.90 -7.94 16.28
CA PRO A 44 -0.63 -7.11 15.11
C PRO A 44 0.25 -7.86 14.11
N SER A 45 -0.38 -8.62 13.23
CA SER A 45 0.28 -9.29 12.11
C SER A 45 -0.61 -9.29 10.89
N VAL A 46 0.00 -9.30 9.72
CA VAL A 46 -0.73 -9.32 8.44
C VAL A 46 -1.57 -10.61 8.33
N LYS A 47 -1.00 -11.77 8.68
CA LYS A 47 -1.68 -13.06 8.60
C LYS A 47 -2.87 -13.18 9.56
N SER A 48 -2.73 -12.73 10.81
CA SER A 48 -3.84 -12.72 11.79
C SER A 48 -4.94 -11.76 11.34
N SER A 49 -4.56 -10.58 10.84
CA SER A 49 -5.47 -9.58 10.29
C SER A 49 -6.28 -10.12 9.12
N LEU A 50 -5.63 -10.73 8.14
CA LEU A 50 -6.32 -11.34 7.00
C LEU A 50 -7.29 -12.46 7.43
N LYS A 51 -6.88 -13.31 8.37
CA LYS A 51 -7.75 -14.37 8.90
C LYS A 51 -8.97 -13.77 9.60
N PHE A 52 -8.80 -12.68 10.34
CA PHE A 52 -9.89 -11.97 11.01
C PHE A 52 -10.83 -11.28 10.02
N LEU A 53 -10.28 -10.49 9.09
CA LEU A 53 -11.04 -9.75 8.07
C LEU A 53 -11.77 -10.69 7.09
N ARG A 54 -11.31 -11.94 6.93
CA ARG A 54 -12.06 -12.99 6.21
C ARG A 54 -13.33 -13.44 6.93
N ARG A 55 -13.29 -13.49 8.26
CA ARG A 55 -14.42 -13.93 9.11
C ARG A 55 -15.36 -12.80 9.52
N THR A 56 -14.89 -11.56 9.44
CA THR A 56 -15.61 -10.37 9.92
C THR A 56 -15.77 -9.37 8.77
N PRO A 57 -16.83 -9.47 7.95
CA PRO A 57 -16.99 -8.65 6.75
C PRO A 57 -17.09 -7.15 7.01
N TRP A 58 -17.77 -6.74 8.09
CA TRP A 58 -17.88 -5.31 8.44
C TRP A 58 -16.50 -4.69 8.69
N ALA A 59 -15.58 -5.40 9.36
CA ALA A 59 -14.23 -4.90 9.62
C ALA A 59 -13.40 -4.79 8.33
N ARG A 60 -13.68 -5.64 7.33
CA ARG A 60 -13.08 -5.51 6.01
C ARG A 60 -13.52 -4.21 5.33
N ALA A 61 -14.82 -3.91 5.37
CA ALA A 61 -15.35 -2.67 4.80
C ALA A 61 -14.71 -1.43 5.45
N GLU A 62 -14.47 -1.44 6.77
CA GLU A 62 -13.77 -0.36 7.47
C GLU A 62 -12.32 -0.18 6.98
N VAL A 63 -11.59 -1.29 6.78
CA VAL A 63 -10.22 -1.26 6.25
C VAL A 63 -10.19 -0.74 4.80
N GLU A 64 -11.15 -1.17 3.98
CA GLU A 64 -11.30 -0.69 2.60
C GLU A 64 -11.63 0.80 2.56
N ALA A 65 -12.56 1.26 3.41
CA ALA A 65 -12.92 2.68 3.53
C ALA A 65 -11.72 3.53 3.96
N LEU A 66 -10.96 3.08 4.96
CA LEU A 66 -9.74 3.75 5.41
C LEU A 66 -8.67 3.79 4.31
N TYR A 67 -8.54 2.71 3.54
CA TYR A 67 -7.62 2.67 2.41
C TYR A 67 -8.00 3.69 1.33
N LEU A 68 -9.29 3.80 0.98
CA LEU A 68 -9.79 4.81 0.03
C LEU A 68 -9.54 6.23 0.54
N ASP A 69 -9.81 6.51 1.81
CA ASP A 69 -9.51 7.80 2.44
C ASP A 69 -8.01 8.14 2.34
N SER A 70 -7.16 7.15 2.63
CA SER A 70 -5.71 7.32 2.54
C SER A 70 -5.20 7.58 1.12
N LEU A 71 -5.93 7.13 0.08
CA LEU A 71 -5.60 7.36 -1.33
C LEU A 71 -6.05 8.73 -1.83
N HIS A 72 -7.19 9.24 -1.36
CA HIS A 72 -7.63 10.60 -1.69
C HIS A 72 -6.64 11.67 -1.23
N ASP A 73 -5.92 11.39 -0.14
CA ASP A 73 -4.84 12.23 0.40
C ASP A 73 -3.54 12.15 -0.44
N GLU A 74 -3.30 11.06 -1.19
CA GLU A 74 -2.07 10.86 -2.00
C GLU A 74 -2.18 11.41 -3.44
N GLY A 75 -3.24 12.16 -3.77
CA GLY A 75 -3.48 12.78 -5.08
C GLY A 75 -2.43 13.81 -5.55
N HIS A 76 -1.34 14.02 -4.78
CA HIS A 76 -0.22 14.91 -5.10
C HIS A 76 1.17 14.27 -4.89
N LYS A 77 1.33 12.95 -5.06
CA LYS A 77 2.66 12.40 -5.36
C LYS A 77 2.78 12.12 -6.84
N GLU A 78 3.15 13.19 -7.53
CA GLU A 78 3.73 13.15 -8.85
C GLU A 78 4.83 12.08 -8.88
N GLN A 79 4.82 11.32 -9.95
CA GLN A 79 5.82 10.32 -10.26
C GLN A 79 7.20 10.98 -10.12
N GLU A 80 7.91 10.73 -9.02
CA GLU A 80 9.37 10.93 -9.00
C GLU A 80 9.95 9.86 -9.91
N ALA A 81 9.92 10.14 -11.20
CA ALA A 81 10.84 9.57 -12.15
C ALA A 81 12.24 9.71 -11.52
N PRO A 82 12.99 8.62 -11.32
CA PRO A 82 14.34 8.75 -10.82
C PRO A 82 15.10 9.67 -11.76
N VAL A 83 15.59 10.79 -11.21
CA VAL A 83 16.44 11.77 -11.88
C VAL A 83 17.77 11.12 -12.19
N PHE A 84 17.79 10.27 -13.21
CA PHE A 84 18.96 9.90 -13.97
C PHE A 84 18.49 9.47 -15.36
N ASN A 85 18.32 10.45 -16.25
CA ASN A 85 18.18 10.22 -17.69
C ASN A 85 19.59 10.16 -18.29
N PRO A 86 20.20 8.98 -18.51
CA PRO A 86 21.60 8.87 -18.93
C PRO A 86 21.83 9.29 -20.39
N TRP A 87 20.74 9.54 -21.14
CA TRP A 87 20.77 9.95 -22.55
C TRP A 87 20.14 11.34 -22.76
N ALA A 88 20.01 12.16 -21.72
CA ALA A 88 19.54 13.56 -21.88
C ALA A 88 20.63 14.50 -22.44
N ASN A 89 21.67 13.98 -23.09
CA ASN A 89 22.80 14.77 -23.61
C ASN A 89 23.11 14.45 -25.07
N SER A 90 22.09 14.49 -25.94
CA SER A 90 22.29 14.38 -27.38
C SER A 90 21.34 15.31 -28.13
N ARG A 91 21.44 16.62 -27.85
CA ARG A 91 20.95 17.70 -28.72
C ARG A 91 21.46 19.05 -28.20
N ILE A 92 22.78 19.26 -28.29
CA ILE A 92 23.33 20.62 -28.36
C ILE A 92 24.17 20.71 -29.63
N ILE A 93 23.83 21.73 -30.40
CA ILE A 93 24.16 22.01 -31.79
C ILE A 93 25.50 22.75 -31.85
N LYS A 94 26.32 22.49 -32.88
CA LYS A 94 27.33 23.42 -33.40
C LYS A 94 27.67 22.96 -34.83
N SER A 95 27.16 23.61 -35.88
CA SER A 95 27.60 24.88 -36.50
C SER A 95 29.00 24.81 -37.08
#